data_AF-A0A3D0IBA2-F1
#
_entry.id   AF-A0A3D0IBA2-F1
#
_cell.length_a   1.000
_cell.length_b   1.000
_cell.length_c   1.000
_cell.angle_alpha   90.00
_cell.angle_beta   90.00
_cell.angle_gamma   90.00
#
_symmetry.space_group_name_H-M   'P 1'
#
loop_
_entity.id
_entity.type
_entity.pdbx_description
1 polymer ?
#
loop_
_entity_poly.entity_id
_entity_poly.type
_entity_poly.pdbx_seq_one_letter_code
_entity_poly.pdbx_strand_id
1 'polypeptide(L)' 'RILWGNDYPHYEGTFPYTREALRHTFWNLKPAEIRAMLGENAAQ' A
#
# COMPACT_ATOMS: atom_id res chain seq x y z
N ARG A 1 6.49 12.24 3.72
CA ARG A 1 5.37 11.33 4.01
C ARG A 1 5.68 9.98 3.36
N ILE A 2 5.18 8.87 3.91
CA ILE A 2 5.35 7.54 3.31
C ILE A 2 4.14 7.27 2.41
N LEU A 3 4.39 6.77 1.21
CA LEU A 3 3.36 6.36 0.26
C LEU A 3 3.63 4.91 -0.13
N TRP A 4 2.56 4.15 -0.34
CA TRP A 4 2.62 2.82 -0.91
C TRP A 4 2.11 2.85 -2.35
N GLY A 5 2.78 2.14 -3.25
CA GLY A 5 2.38 1.96 -4.64
C GLY A 5 2.53 0.51 -5.05
N ASN A 6 1.68 0.05 -5.97
CA ASN A 6 1.72 -1.34 -6.43
C ASN A 6 2.76 -1.59 -7.53
N ASP A 7 3.33 -0.52 -8.10
CA ASP A 7 4.32 -0.51 -9.17
C ASP A 7 3.95 -1.33 -10.41
N TYR A 8 2.66 -1.36 -10.77
CA TYR A 8 2.21 -2.01 -12.00
C TYR A 8 2.62 -1.20 -13.25
N PRO A 9 3.10 -1.83 -14.35
CA PRO A 9 3.17 -3.27 -14.62
C PRO A 9 4.57 -3.89 -14.40
N HIS A 10 5.41 -3.29 -13.57
CA HIS A 10 6.77 -3.78 -13.38
C HIS A 10 6.82 -5.13 -12.68
N TYR A 11 7.93 -5.85 -12.90
CA TYR A 11 8.13 -7.22 -12.40
C TYR A 11 8.22 -7.29 -10.88
N GLU A 12 8.74 -6.23 -10.27
CA GLU A 12 8.84 -6.01 -8.84
C GLU A 12 7.51 -5.58 -8.19
N GLY A 13 6.50 -5.25 -9.00
CA GLY A 13 5.19 -4.82 -8.54
C GLY A 13 4.39 -5.93 -7.88
N THR A 14 3.23 -5.57 -7.31
CA THR A 14 2.39 -6.52 -6.55
C THR A 14 1.20 -7.09 -7.32
N PHE A 15 0.91 -6.60 -8.53
CA PHE A 15 -0.17 -7.15 -9.35
C PHE A 15 0.18 -8.58 -9.84
N PRO A 16 -0.78 -9.53 -9.89
CA PRO A 16 -2.21 -9.40 -9.59
C PRO A 16 -2.59 -9.59 -8.11
N TYR A 17 -1.62 -9.82 -7.23
CA TYR A 17 -1.81 -10.16 -5.81
C TYR A 17 -1.70 -8.97 -4.85
N THR A 18 -2.06 -7.77 -5.33
CA THR A 18 -1.94 -6.53 -4.54
C THR A 18 -2.70 -6.62 -3.23
N ARG A 19 -3.88 -7.25 -3.21
CA ARG A 19 -4.69 -7.35 -2.00
C ARG A 19 -4.02 -8.22 -0.93
N GLU A 20 -3.40 -9.31 -1.33
CA GLU A 20 -2.65 -10.22 -0.46
C GLU A 20 -1.40 -9.51 0.08
N ALA A 21 -0.64 -8.82 -0.78
CA ALA A 21 0.50 -8.00 -0.38
C ALA A 21 0.10 -6.96 0.68
N LEU A 22 -0.98 -6.21 0.46
CA LEU A 22 -1.49 -5.23 1.42
C LEU A 22 -1.82 -5.86 2.79
N ARG A 23 -2.47 -7.03 2.80
CA ARG A 23 -2.78 -7.75 4.06
C ARG A 23 -1.51 -8.20 4.78
N HIS A 24 -0.53 -8.73 4.05
CA HIS A 24 0.74 -9.16 4.62
C HIS A 24 1.56 -7.99 5.17
N THR A 25 1.62 -6.87 4.45
CA THR A 25 2.41 -5.69 4.86
C THR A 25 1.81 -4.99 6.06
N PHE A 26 0.48 -4.86 6.14
CA PHE A 26 -0.19 -3.98 7.09
C PHE A 26 -0.93 -4.70 8.23
N TRP A 27 -0.74 -6.00 8.40
CA TRP A 27 -1.55 -6.85 9.30
C TRP A 27 -1.63 -6.37 10.76
N ASN A 28 -0.61 -5.67 11.26
CA ASN A 28 -0.51 -5.21 12.64
C ASN A 28 -0.51 -3.67 12.80
N LEU A 29 -0.85 -2.93 11.75
CA LEU A 29 -0.89 -1.48 11.81
C LEU A 29 -2.30 -0.95 12.10
N LYS A 30 -2.38 0.22 12.71
CA LYS A 30 -3.66 0.88 12.96
C LYS A 30 -4.27 1.37 11.65
N PRO A 31 -5.61 1.34 11.49
CA PRO A 31 -6.27 1.80 10.25
C PRO A 31 -5.89 3.21 9.81
N ALA A 32 -5.64 4.13 10.75
CA ALA A 32 -5.23 5.49 10.45
C ALA A 32 -3.86 5.56 9.73
N GLU A 33 -2.88 4.75 10.18
CA GLU A 33 -1.55 4.69 9.57
C GLU A 33 -1.63 4.09 8.16
N ILE A 34 -2.47 3.07 7.98
CA ILE A 34 -2.71 2.44 6.67
C ILE A 34 -3.33 3.43 5.68
N ARG A 35 -4.39 4.16 6.08
CA ARG A 35 -5.03 5.15 5.20
C ARG A 35 -4.09 6.29 4.81
N ALA A 36 -3.26 6.74 5.75
CA ALA A 36 -2.22 7.73 5.49
C ALA A 36 -1.31 7.27 4.34
N MET A 37 -0.78 6.04 4.43
CA MET A 37 0.16 5.51 3.42
C MET A 37 -0.49 5.11 2.09
N LEU A 38 -1.76 4.69 2.09
CA LEU A 38 -2.45 4.23 0.88
C LEU A 38 -3.06 5.33 0.02
N GLY A 39 -3.20 6.56 0.53
CA GLY A 39 -3.74 7.64 -0.30
C GLY A 39 -3.82 9.01 0.35
N GLU A 40 -4.09 9.11 1.67
CA GLU A 40 -4.28 10.44 2.28
C GLU A 40 -3.00 11.28 2.20
N ASN A 41 -1.82 10.68 2.35
CA ASN A 41 -0.54 11.39 2.21
C ASN A 41 -0.32 11.95 0.80
N ALA A 42 -0.86 11.30 -0.23
CA ALA A 42 -0.74 11.70 -1.63
C ALA A 42 -1.74 12.80 -2.02
N ALA A 43 -2.87 12.88 -1.31
CA ALA A 43 -3.96 13.80 -1.60
C ALA A 43 -3.78 15.20 -1.00
N GLN A 44 -2.74 15.42 -0.19
CA GLN A 44 -2.40 16.74 0.39
C GLN A 44 -1.15 17.32 -0.27
#